data_AF-A0A0D9ZYR5-F1
#
_entry.id   AF-A0A0D9ZYR5-F1
#
_cell.length_a   1.000
_cell.length_b   1.000
_cell.length_c   1.000
_cell.angle_alpha   90.00
_cell.angle_beta   90.00
_cell.angle_gamma   90.00
#
_symmetry.space_group_name_H-M   'P 1'
#
loop_
_entity.id
_entity.type
_entity.pdbx_description
1 polymer ?
#
loop_
_entity_poly.entity_id
_entity_poly.type
_entity_poly.pdbx_seq_one_letter_code
_entity_poly.pdbx_strand_id
1 'polypeptide(L)'
;MGGGECRSNDYGAAAYWDARYSSPSPSSTATTGGGGGGGAFFDWYQAYPALRPLLRARLPASSRVLMLGCGNSLLSEDMVKDGYEEVVNVDISSVVIEQMREKHMDVRDMSLFGDGTFDCVLDKGTLDAMMCGDDAPLGASKMLAEVARILRPGGIYMLITYGCPKERVQLLYQAGSHKKIELYIMPTPGYQLKWSKGVSLAQPIMEEVSLTVDGQLPPDYVLKDPESHFIYICKKPDAANEANSVVANEGETITSK
;
A
#
# COMPACT_ATOMS: atom_id res chain seq x y z
N MET A 1 35.19 -11.52 6.58
CA MET A 1 34.11 -11.81 5.62
C MET A 1 33.04 -12.58 6.38
N GLY A 2 32.06 -11.88 6.94
CA GLY A 2 30.95 -12.50 7.67
C GLY A 2 29.79 -12.69 6.70
N GLY A 3 29.64 -13.89 6.16
CA GLY A 3 28.44 -14.30 5.46
C GLY A 3 27.34 -14.50 6.51
N GLY A 4 26.49 -13.50 6.70
CA GLY A 4 25.25 -13.69 7.43
C GLY A 4 24.36 -14.61 6.60
N GLU A 5 23.92 -15.72 7.17
CA GLU A 5 22.91 -16.58 6.57
C GLU A 5 21.64 -15.74 6.35
N CYS A 6 21.30 -15.47 5.08
CA CYS A 6 20.01 -14.89 4.71
C CYS A 6 18.91 -15.83 5.23
N ARG A 7 18.11 -15.35 6.18
CA ARG A 7 16.86 -16.02 6.54
C ARG A 7 16.02 -16.15 5.28
N SER A 8 15.46 -17.34 5.05
CA SER A 8 14.72 -17.67 3.81
C SER A 8 13.49 -16.79 3.55
N ASN A 9 13.08 -15.95 4.51
CA ASN A 9 11.82 -15.18 4.50
C ASN A 9 12.02 -13.68 4.84
N ASP A 10 13.21 -13.11 4.69
CA ASP A 10 13.42 -11.66 4.88
C ASP A 10 12.89 -10.88 3.67
N TYR A 11 11.58 -10.61 3.66
CA TYR A 11 10.92 -9.87 2.58
C TYR A 11 11.25 -8.36 2.60
N GLY A 12 11.95 -7.86 3.60
CA GLY A 12 12.45 -6.48 3.63
C GLY A 12 13.76 -6.28 2.86
N ALA A 13 14.44 -7.37 2.47
CA ALA A 13 15.75 -7.31 1.85
C ALA A 13 15.71 -7.37 0.31
N ALA A 14 16.51 -6.52 -0.33
CA ALA A 14 16.72 -6.53 -1.79
C ALA A 14 17.16 -7.91 -2.30
N ALA A 15 18.06 -8.59 -1.57
CA ALA A 15 18.60 -9.88 -1.95
C ALA A 15 17.53 -10.97 -2.08
N TYR A 16 16.48 -10.93 -1.23
CA TYR A 16 15.35 -11.86 -1.35
C TYR A 16 14.61 -11.64 -2.68
N TRP A 17 14.29 -10.38 -2.99
CA TRP A 17 13.54 -10.03 -4.19
C TRP A 17 14.34 -10.24 -5.47
N ASP A 18 15.63 -9.88 -5.48
CA ASP A 18 16.53 -10.16 -6.60
C ASP A 18 16.60 -11.66 -6.90
N ALA A 19 16.67 -12.52 -5.87
CA ALA A 19 16.64 -13.97 -6.05
C ALA A 19 15.29 -14.46 -6.60
N ARG A 20 14.17 -13.91 -6.12
CA ARG A 20 12.83 -14.22 -6.64
C ARG A 20 12.69 -13.86 -8.11
N TYR A 21 13.08 -12.64 -8.51
CA TYR A 21 12.94 -12.14 -9.88
C TYR A 21 13.97 -12.71 -10.87
N SER A 22 15.10 -13.23 -10.35
CA SER A 22 16.10 -13.95 -11.17
C SER A 22 15.70 -15.40 -11.43
N SER A 23 14.82 -15.97 -10.60
CA SER A 23 14.41 -17.36 -10.76
C SER A 23 13.44 -17.48 -11.94
N PRO A 24 13.69 -18.39 -12.90
CA PRO A 24 12.70 -18.68 -13.94
C PRO A 24 11.44 -19.14 -13.23
N SER A 25 10.35 -18.37 -13.34
CA SER A 25 9.11 -18.64 -12.61
C SER A 25 8.81 -20.14 -12.75
N PRO A 26 8.81 -20.93 -11.66
CA PRO A 26 8.18 -22.23 -11.73
C PRO A 26 6.76 -21.95 -12.22
N SER A 27 6.26 -22.76 -13.14
CA SER A 27 4.86 -22.73 -13.51
C SER A 27 4.07 -22.95 -12.22
N SER A 28 3.72 -21.88 -11.51
CA SER A 28 2.83 -21.95 -10.39
C SER A 28 1.53 -22.43 -11.02
N THR A 29 1.11 -23.61 -10.64
CA THR A 29 -0.27 -24.05 -10.72
C THR A 29 -1.11 -22.91 -10.16
N ALA A 30 -1.61 -22.08 -11.06
CA ALA A 30 -2.49 -20.98 -10.78
C ALA A 30 -3.79 -21.60 -10.28
N THR A 31 -3.92 -21.73 -8.96
CA THR A 31 -5.24 -21.64 -8.36
C THR A 31 -5.59 -20.15 -8.31
N THR A 32 -6.51 -19.84 -9.22
CA THR A 32 -7.43 -18.70 -9.26
C THR A 32 -6.87 -17.31 -9.56
N GLY A 33 -6.90 -16.96 -10.86
CA GLY A 33 -7.46 -15.69 -11.29
C GLY A 33 -6.55 -14.73 -12.06
N GLY A 34 -6.27 -15.03 -13.34
CA GLY A 34 -5.99 -14.01 -14.36
C GLY A 34 -4.61 -14.03 -15.02
N GLY A 35 -4.51 -14.65 -16.21
CA GLY A 35 -3.71 -14.08 -17.32
C GLY A 35 -2.26 -14.52 -17.56
N GLY A 36 -2.04 -15.75 -18.04
CA GLY A 36 -1.22 -16.02 -19.24
C GLY A 36 0.33 -15.95 -19.21
N GLY A 37 0.96 -17.05 -18.81
CA GLY A 37 2.02 -17.79 -19.53
C GLY A 37 3.24 -17.07 -20.16
N GLY A 38 4.37 -17.11 -19.44
CA GLY A 38 5.74 -16.93 -19.95
C GLY A 38 6.59 -16.11 -18.97
N GLY A 39 7.12 -16.72 -17.89
CA GLY A 39 7.79 -15.95 -16.82
C GLY A 39 6.87 -14.89 -16.20
N ALA A 40 5.67 -15.32 -15.79
CA ALA A 40 4.48 -14.47 -15.71
C ALA A 40 4.57 -13.26 -14.74
N PHE A 41 3.98 -12.14 -15.17
CA PHE A 41 3.63 -11.00 -14.30
C PHE A 41 2.80 -11.48 -13.11
N PHE A 42 2.99 -10.87 -11.95
CA PHE A 42 2.34 -11.32 -10.71
C PHE A 42 1.77 -10.15 -9.92
N ASP A 43 0.49 -10.25 -9.57
CA ASP A 43 -0.17 -9.32 -8.68
C ASP A 43 -0.36 -9.94 -7.30
N TRP A 44 0.33 -9.37 -6.32
CA TRP A 44 -0.07 -9.53 -4.92
C TRP A 44 -1.40 -8.79 -4.69
N TYR A 45 -2.28 -9.40 -3.90
CA TYR A 45 -3.59 -8.88 -3.51
C TYR A 45 -4.62 -8.73 -4.64
N GLN A 46 -4.88 -7.50 -5.07
CA GLN A 46 -5.91 -7.16 -6.06
C GLN A 46 -5.25 -6.67 -7.35
N ALA A 47 -5.80 -7.07 -8.49
CA ALA A 47 -5.45 -6.54 -9.79
C ALA A 47 -6.19 -5.21 -10.08
N TYR A 48 -5.72 -4.47 -11.07
CA TYR A 48 -6.27 -3.17 -11.44
C TYR A 48 -7.81 -3.14 -11.63
N PRO A 49 -8.46 -4.09 -12.33
CA PRO A 49 -9.91 -4.02 -12.54
C PRO A 49 -10.74 -3.97 -11.26
N ALA A 50 -10.26 -4.62 -10.19
CA ALA A 50 -10.93 -4.65 -8.90
C ALA A 50 -10.74 -3.32 -8.13
N LEU A 51 -9.56 -2.70 -8.26
CA LEU A 51 -9.22 -1.42 -7.61
C LEU A 51 -9.71 -0.20 -8.38
N ARG A 52 -9.93 -0.33 -9.69
CA ARG A 52 -10.26 0.77 -10.62
C ARG A 52 -11.40 1.67 -10.13
N PRO A 53 -12.54 1.16 -9.62
CA PRO A 53 -13.62 2.04 -9.16
C PRO A 53 -13.18 2.99 -8.05
N LEU A 54 -12.40 2.50 -7.08
CA LEU A 54 -11.91 3.31 -5.96
C LEU A 54 -10.80 4.26 -6.42
N LEU A 55 -9.85 3.78 -7.22
CA LEU A 55 -8.79 4.62 -7.79
C LEU A 55 -9.41 5.80 -8.56
N ARG A 56 -10.38 5.55 -9.44
CA ARG A 56 -11.07 6.60 -10.20
C ARG A 56 -11.91 7.54 -9.34
N ALA A 57 -12.49 7.05 -8.25
CA ALA A 57 -13.25 7.89 -7.34
C ALA A 57 -12.36 8.84 -6.52
N ARG A 58 -11.09 8.47 -6.29
CA ARG A 58 -10.19 9.19 -5.38
C ARG A 58 -9.07 9.96 -6.08
N LEU A 59 -8.68 9.56 -7.28
CA LEU A 59 -7.52 10.07 -7.99
C LEU A 59 -7.90 10.52 -9.40
N PRO A 60 -7.83 11.83 -9.68
CA PRO A 60 -7.85 12.35 -11.04
C PRO A 60 -6.78 11.68 -11.91
N ALA A 61 -7.06 11.53 -13.21
CA ALA A 61 -6.12 10.92 -14.16
C ALA A 61 -4.81 11.71 -14.30
N SER A 62 -4.87 13.04 -14.11
CA SER A 62 -3.74 13.96 -14.11
C SER A 62 -2.95 13.96 -12.81
N SER A 63 -3.31 13.12 -11.82
CA SER A 63 -2.57 13.04 -10.58
C SER A 63 -1.22 12.38 -10.79
N ARG A 64 -0.20 12.92 -10.14
CA ARG A 64 1.13 12.33 -10.07
C ARG A 64 1.17 11.26 -8.99
N VAL A 65 1.36 10.01 -9.42
CA VAL A 65 1.30 8.81 -8.59
C VAL A 65 2.67 8.18 -8.46
N LEU A 66 3.07 7.82 -7.22
CA LEU A 66 4.21 6.94 -6.96
C LEU A 66 3.70 5.55 -6.57
N MET A 67 4.18 4.51 -7.25
CA MET A 67 3.95 3.11 -6.90
C MET A 67 5.15 2.57 -6.11
N LEU A 68 4.95 2.23 -4.84
CA LEU A 68 5.97 1.67 -3.97
C LEU A 68 6.09 0.16 -4.15
N GLY A 69 7.31 -0.35 -4.36
CA GLY A 69 7.57 -1.78 -4.55
C GLY A 69 6.75 -2.34 -5.71
N CYS A 70 6.93 -1.78 -6.90
CA CYS A 70 6.10 -2.11 -8.05
C CYS A 70 6.19 -3.60 -8.46
N GLY A 71 7.31 -4.26 -8.17
CA GLY A 71 7.59 -5.61 -8.62
C GLY A 71 7.38 -5.75 -10.12
N ASN A 72 6.86 -6.92 -10.52
CA ASN A 72 6.43 -7.20 -11.89
C ASN A 72 4.89 -7.20 -12.03
N SER A 73 4.20 -6.36 -11.24
CA SER A 73 2.76 -6.15 -11.34
C SER A 73 2.42 -5.33 -12.59
N LEU A 74 1.27 -5.63 -13.21
CA LEU A 74 0.73 -4.81 -14.32
C LEU A 74 -0.14 -3.65 -13.84
N LEU A 75 -0.26 -3.42 -12.51
CA LEU A 75 -1.15 -2.41 -11.94
C LEU A 75 -0.87 -1.01 -12.51
N SER A 76 0.39 -0.58 -12.54
CA SER A 76 0.77 0.74 -13.05
C SER A 76 0.63 0.84 -14.57
N GLU A 77 0.93 -0.22 -15.31
CA GLU A 77 0.72 -0.28 -16.77
C GLU A 77 -0.77 -0.15 -17.11
N ASP A 78 -1.63 -0.87 -16.40
CA ASP A 78 -3.08 -0.81 -16.61
C ASP A 78 -3.69 0.53 -16.17
N MET A 79 -3.12 1.18 -15.15
CA MET A 79 -3.46 2.58 -14.83
C MET A 79 -3.14 3.51 -16.01
N VAL A 80 -1.94 3.41 -16.60
CA VAL A 80 -1.56 4.24 -17.76
C VAL A 80 -2.49 3.96 -18.94
N LYS A 81 -2.82 2.69 -19.22
CA LYS A 81 -3.80 2.32 -20.27
C LYS A 81 -5.19 2.89 -20.02
N ASP A 82 -5.62 3.00 -18.76
CA ASP A 82 -6.90 3.62 -18.41
C ASP A 82 -6.83 5.16 -18.51
N GLY A 83 -5.63 5.76 -18.59
CA GLY A 83 -5.41 7.17 -18.88
C GLY A 83 -4.76 7.98 -17.76
N TYR A 84 -4.16 7.34 -16.75
CA TYR A 84 -3.32 8.05 -15.78
C TYR A 84 -2.04 8.55 -16.47
N GLU A 85 -1.70 9.82 -16.26
CA GLU A 85 -0.68 10.52 -17.06
C GLU A 85 0.72 10.39 -16.44
N GLU A 86 0.83 10.46 -15.12
CA GLU A 86 2.11 10.51 -14.42
C GLU A 86 2.20 9.43 -13.33
N VAL A 87 2.61 8.22 -13.73
CA VAL A 87 2.87 7.11 -12.80
C VAL A 87 4.37 6.85 -12.75
N VAL A 88 4.94 6.90 -11.54
CA VAL A 88 6.35 6.59 -11.28
C VAL A 88 6.42 5.30 -10.47
N ASN A 89 7.20 4.32 -10.94
CA ASN A 89 7.40 3.06 -10.22
C ASN A 89 8.77 3.05 -9.53
N VAL A 90 8.82 2.54 -8.30
CA VAL A 90 10.06 2.27 -7.57
C VAL A 90 10.09 0.87 -6.98
N ASP A 91 11.26 0.23 -6.99
CA ASP A 91 11.48 -1.06 -6.33
C ASP A 91 12.92 -1.18 -5.84
N ILE A 92 13.10 -1.90 -4.72
CA ILE A 92 14.40 -2.17 -4.12
C ILE A 92 15.16 -3.27 -4.89
N SER A 93 14.49 -4.07 -5.70
CA SER A 93 15.14 -5.07 -6.56
C SER A 93 15.63 -4.42 -7.84
N SER A 94 16.95 -4.46 -8.07
CA SER A 94 17.51 -3.98 -9.34
C SER A 94 17.12 -4.87 -10.52
N VAL A 95 16.92 -6.17 -10.27
CA VAL A 95 16.54 -7.18 -11.27
C VAL A 95 15.18 -6.87 -11.89
N VAL A 96 14.15 -6.64 -11.05
CA VAL A 96 12.81 -6.36 -11.59
C VAL A 96 12.74 -5.01 -12.28
N ILE A 97 13.51 -4.04 -11.80
CA ILE A 97 13.60 -2.72 -12.42
C ILE A 97 14.23 -2.79 -13.81
N GLU A 98 15.28 -3.60 -14.00
CA GLU A 98 15.85 -3.81 -15.33
C GLU A 98 14.86 -4.53 -16.26
N GLN A 99 14.12 -5.51 -15.75
CA GLN A 99 13.09 -6.24 -16.51
C GLN A 99 11.93 -5.32 -16.95
N MET A 100 11.48 -4.43 -16.05
CA MET A 100 10.35 -3.53 -16.29
C MET A 100 10.75 -2.18 -16.89
N ARG A 101 12.06 -1.85 -16.91
CA ARG A 101 12.64 -0.56 -17.31
C ARG A 101 12.17 0.63 -16.45
N GLU A 102 12.11 0.43 -15.14
CA GLU A 102 11.59 1.38 -14.16
C GLU A 102 12.71 2.05 -13.32
N LYS A 103 12.41 2.64 -12.15
CA LYS A 103 13.42 3.27 -11.26
C LYS A 103 13.77 2.39 -10.07
N HIS A 104 15.07 2.19 -9.83
CA HIS A 104 15.57 1.44 -8.69
C HIS A 104 15.76 2.36 -7.48
N MET A 105 15.10 2.04 -6.36
CA MET A 105 15.11 2.87 -5.15
C MET A 105 14.62 2.07 -3.93
N ASP A 106 15.25 2.30 -2.77
CA ASP A 106 14.76 1.83 -1.48
C ASP A 106 13.70 2.79 -0.94
N VAL A 107 12.50 2.30 -0.62
CA VAL A 107 11.39 3.13 -0.13
C VAL A 107 11.64 3.74 1.26
N ARG A 108 12.69 3.30 1.97
CA ARG A 108 13.17 3.92 3.22
C ARG A 108 14.01 5.19 2.97
N ASP A 109 14.46 5.43 1.75
CA ASP A 109 15.21 6.61 1.32
C ASP A 109 14.78 7.02 -0.10
N MET A 110 13.82 7.94 -0.15
CA MET A 110 13.27 8.51 -1.38
C MET A 110 13.79 9.93 -1.64
N SER A 111 15.04 10.21 -1.23
CA SER A 111 15.68 11.53 -1.33
C SER A 111 15.81 12.11 -2.74
N LEU A 112 15.68 11.27 -3.79
CA LEU A 112 15.61 11.75 -5.19
C LEU A 112 14.31 12.52 -5.49
N PHE A 113 13.30 12.40 -4.63
CA PHE A 113 12.05 13.15 -4.73
C PHE A 113 12.02 14.27 -3.69
N GLY A 114 11.62 15.47 -4.15
CA GLY A 114 11.40 16.60 -3.26
C GLY A 114 10.17 16.40 -2.36
N ASP A 115 10.06 17.22 -1.34
CA ASP A 115 8.90 17.24 -0.46
C ASP A 115 7.64 17.64 -1.24
N GLY A 116 6.51 17.04 -0.91
CA GLY A 116 5.22 17.41 -1.51
C GLY A 116 5.13 17.22 -3.03
N THR A 117 5.91 16.29 -3.59
CA THR A 117 6.04 16.05 -5.02
C THR A 117 4.90 15.21 -5.61
N PHE A 118 4.25 14.35 -4.82
CA PHE A 118 3.23 13.42 -5.30
C PHE A 118 1.84 13.75 -4.77
N ASP A 119 0.84 13.58 -5.65
CA ASP A 119 -0.57 13.66 -5.29
C ASP A 119 -1.03 12.39 -4.57
N CYS A 120 -0.47 11.26 -4.98
CA CYS A 120 -0.76 9.97 -4.40
C CYS A 120 0.47 9.06 -4.33
N VAL A 121 0.55 8.30 -3.24
CA VAL A 121 1.47 7.18 -3.08
C VAL A 121 0.62 5.91 -2.94
N LEU A 122 0.81 4.97 -3.86
CA LEU A 122 0.18 3.66 -3.87
C LEU A 122 1.16 2.62 -3.32
N ASP A 123 0.70 1.86 -2.33
CA ASP A 123 1.42 0.72 -1.77
C ASP A 123 0.53 -0.52 -1.87
N LYS A 124 1.03 -1.55 -2.56
CA LYS A 124 0.37 -2.85 -2.67
C LYS A 124 1.30 -3.96 -2.18
N GLY A 125 1.32 -4.16 -0.86
CA GLY A 125 2.11 -5.21 -0.20
C GLY A 125 3.52 -4.82 0.24
N THR A 126 3.97 -3.61 -0.06
CA THR A 126 5.33 -3.18 0.23
C THR A 126 5.49 -2.93 1.72
N LEU A 127 4.52 -2.29 2.38
CA LEU A 127 4.52 -2.21 3.85
C LEU A 127 4.45 -3.58 4.51
N ASP A 128 3.75 -4.56 3.91
CA ASP A 128 3.70 -5.94 4.42
C ASP A 128 5.08 -6.58 4.37
N ALA A 129 5.78 -6.45 3.24
CA ALA A 129 7.16 -6.90 3.08
C ALA A 129 8.11 -6.23 4.08
N MET A 130 7.99 -4.91 4.28
CA MET A 130 8.78 -4.16 5.27
C MET A 130 8.55 -4.63 6.71
N MET A 131 7.33 -5.06 7.04
CA MET A 131 7.00 -5.57 8.37
C MET A 131 7.47 -7.00 8.62
N CYS A 132 7.91 -7.71 7.57
CA CYS A 132 8.59 -9.00 7.66
C CYS A 132 10.12 -8.88 7.72
N GLY A 133 10.67 -7.67 7.53
CA GLY A 133 12.10 -7.43 7.53
C GLY A 133 12.73 -7.54 8.91
N ASP A 134 14.03 -7.88 8.95
CA ASP A 134 14.79 -7.98 10.20
C ASP A 134 14.87 -6.64 10.98
N ASP A 135 14.70 -5.51 10.28
CA ASP A 135 14.69 -4.16 10.86
C ASP A 135 13.27 -3.66 11.20
N ALA A 136 12.23 -4.50 11.12
CA ALA A 136 10.89 -4.14 11.55
C ALA A 136 10.83 -3.92 13.08
N PRO A 137 10.06 -2.92 13.58
CA PRO A 137 9.20 -1.99 12.85
C PRO A 137 9.90 -0.71 12.36
N LEU A 138 11.22 -0.57 12.58
CA LEU A 138 11.96 0.65 12.25
C LEU A 138 12.01 0.91 10.73
N GLY A 139 12.23 -0.13 9.92
CA GLY A 139 12.20 -0.03 8.46
C GLY A 139 10.87 0.50 7.93
N ALA A 140 9.76 -0.06 8.41
CA ALA A 140 8.42 0.39 8.09
C ALA A 140 8.16 1.84 8.53
N SER A 141 8.64 2.22 9.72
CA SER A 141 8.51 3.60 10.22
C SER A 141 9.25 4.61 9.33
N LYS A 142 10.46 4.26 8.86
CA LYS A 142 11.23 5.09 7.93
C LYS A 142 10.54 5.23 6.57
N MET A 143 10.05 4.12 6.01
CA MET A 143 9.26 4.14 4.78
C MET A 143 8.06 5.08 4.90
N LEU A 144 7.28 4.96 5.98
CA LEU A 144 6.10 5.81 6.17
C LEU A 144 6.46 7.28 6.40
N ALA A 145 7.61 7.59 7.01
CA ALA A 145 8.11 8.95 7.12
C ALA A 145 8.49 9.54 5.74
N GLU A 146 9.08 8.74 4.84
CA GLU A 146 9.34 9.18 3.47
C GLU A 146 8.05 9.39 2.69
N VAL A 147 7.05 8.49 2.83
CA VAL A 147 5.70 8.68 2.27
C VAL A 147 5.08 9.99 2.76
N ALA A 148 5.18 10.27 4.06
CA ALA A 148 4.74 11.52 4.66
C ALA A 148 5.35 12.73 3.95
N ARG A 149 6.68 12.71 3.78
CA ARG A 149 7.48 13.82 3.25
C ARG A 149 7.14 14.11 1.80
N ILE A 150 7.10 13.08 0.95
CA ILE A 150 6.91 13.26 -0.50
C ILE A 150 5.47 13.54 -0.90
N LEU A 151 4.48 13.20 -0.06
CA LEU A 151 3.09 13.54 -0.32
C LEU A 151 2.87 15.05 -0.16
N ARG A 152 2.20 15.66 -1.14
CA ARG A 152 1.75 17.06 -0.99
C ARG A 152 0.70 17.17 0.13
N PRO A 153 0.52 18.36 0.74
CA PRO A 153 -0.63 18.60 1.60
C PRO A 153 -1.95 18.23 0.89
N GLY A 154 -2.83 17.49 1.58
CA GLY A 154 -4.06 16.97 0.99
C GLY A 154 -3.91 15.73 0.11
N GLY A 155 -2.68 15.28 -0.17
CA GLY A 155 -2.36 14.08 -0.94
C GLY A 155 -2.80 12.79 -0.23
N ILE A 156 -2.84 11.69 -0.99
CA ILE A 156 -3.38 10.41 -0.52
C ILE A 156 -2.30 9.34 -0.49
N TYR A 157 -2.14 8.70 0.67
CA TYR A 157 -1.52 7.39 0.75
C TYR A 157 -2.61 6.31 0.66
N MET A 158 -2.54 5.42 -0.32
CA MET A 158 -3.46 4.29 -0.47
C MET A 158 -2.69 2.99 -0.29
N LEU A 159 -2.99 2.28 0.79
CA LEU A 159 -2.34 1.03 1.18
C LEU A 159 -3.28 -0.14 0.96
N ILE A 160 -2.87 -1.11 0.14
CA ILE A 160 -3.52 -2.40 -0.07
C ILE A 160 -2.67 -3.48 0.62
N THR A 161 -3.27 -4.19 1.59
CA THR A 161 -2.52 -5.01 2.56
C THR A 161 -3.37 -6.17 3.10
N TYR A 162 -2.72 -7.20 3.64
CA TYR A 162 -3.38 -8.21 4.49
C TYR A 162 -3.55 -7.73 5.94
N GLY A 163 -2.81 -6.69 6.35
CA GLY A 163 -2.82 -6.19 7.71
C GLY A 163 -4.16 -5.60 8.11
N CYS A 164 -4.79 -6.20 9.11
CA CYS A 164 -6.08 -5.74 9.62
C CYS A 164 -5.94 -4.43 10.42
N PRO A 165 -7.04 -3.75 10.78
CA PRO A 165 -6.95 -2.45 11.44
C PRO A 165 -6.16 -2.46 12.75
N LYS A 166 -6.20 -3.59 13.48
CA LYS A 166 -5.42 -3.81 14.71
C LYS A 166 -3.91 -3.68 14.50
N GLU A 167 -3.42 -4.02 13.31
CA GLU A 167 -1.99 -4.06 12.99
C GLU A 167 -1.53 -2.81 12.25
N ARG A 168 -2.41 -2.23 11.41
CA ARG A 168 -2.03 -1.15 10.50
C ARG A 168 -2.39 0.24 11.02
N VAL A 169 -3.54 0.42 11.67
CA VAL A 169 -4.03 1.77 11.97
C VAL A 169 -3.11 2.52 12.93
N GLN A 170 -2.60 1.85 13.97
CA GLN A 170 -1.65 2.48 14.89
C GLN A 170 -0.36 2.92 14.20
N LEU A 171 0.19 2.06 13.32
CA LEU A 171 1.39 2.35 12.57
C LEU A 171 1.19 3.53 11.60
N LEU A 172 0.03 3.58 10.94
CA LEU A 172 -0.35 4.67 10.02
C LEU A 172 -0.53 6.01 10.75
N TYR A 173 -1.05 6.03 11.98
CA TYR A 173 -1.14 7.25 12.79
C TYR A 173 0.23 7.72 13.30
N GLN A 174 1.10 6.79 13.72
CA GLN A 174 2.44 7.12 14.22
C GLN A 174 3.34 7.77 13.17
N ALA A 175 3.10 7.49 11.89
CA ALA A 175 3.77 8.18 10.78
C ALA A 175 3.39 9.66 10.66
N GLY A 176 2.53 10.20 11.55
CA GLY A 176 2.22 11.63 11.68
C GLY A 176 1.46 12.22 10.50
N SER A 177 1.08 11.39 9.54
CA SER A 177 0.73 11.84 8.21
C SER A 177 -0.75 12.01 7.99
N HIS A 178 -1.64 11.52 8.85
CA HIS A 178 -3.03 11.29 8.48
C HIS A 178 -4.01 11.66 9.60
N LYS A 179 -4.93 12.60 9.34
CA LYS A 179 -6.01 12.99 10.30
C LYS A 179 -7.26 12.11 10.18
N LYS A 180 -7.43 11.44 9.04
CA LYS A 180 -8.56 10.55 8.77
C LYS A 180 -8.07 9.37 7.94
N ILE A 181 -8.43 8.17 8.38
CA ILE A 181 -8.20 6.92 7.67
C ILE A 181 -9.58 6.38 7.28
N GLU A 182 -9.82 6.20 5.99
CA GLU A 182 -10.99 5.49 5.48
C GLU A 182 -10.58 4.05 5.18
N LEU A 183 -11.43 3.09 5.52
CA LEU A 183 -11.17 1.67 5.31
C LEU A 183 -12.15 1.11 4.28
N TYR A 184 -11.60 0.39 3.31
CA TYR A 184 -12.33 -0.50 2.44
C TYR A 184 -11.88 -1.93 2.63
N ILE A 185 -12.81 -2.89 2.53
CA ILE A 185 -12.54 -4.31 2.64
C ILE A 185 -12.99 -4.99 1.36
N MET A 186 -12.14 -5.86 0.82
CA MET A 186 -12.40 -6.64 -0.39
C MET A 186 -12.13 -8.12 -0.14
N PRO A 187 -12.98 -9.04 -0.62
CA PRO A 187 -12.65 -10.45 -0.63
C PRO A 187 -11.48 -10.71 -1.58
N THR A 188 -10.77 -11.81 -1.34
CA THR A 188 -9.67 -12.27 -2.20
C THR A 188 -10.16 -12.62 -3.62
N PRO A 189 -9.32 -12.45 -4.65
CA PRO A 189 -9.65 -12.89 -6.01
C PRO A 189 -10.09 -14.35 -6.04
N GLY A 190 -11.27 -14.60 -6.64
CA GLY A 190 -11.82 -15.95 -6.77
C GLY A 190 -12.60 -16.46 -5.55
N TYR A 191 -12.68 -15.68 -4.46
CA TYR A 191 -13.53 -16.03 -3.33
C TYR A 191 -15.01 -16.14 -3.73
N GLN A 192 -15.65 -17.25 -3.37
CA GLN A 192 -17.07 -17.48 -3.58
C GLN A 192 -17.75 -17.61 -2.23
N LEU A 193 -18.70 -16.71 -1.94
CA LEU A 193 -19.47 -16.71 -0.70
C LEU A 193 -20.25 -18.03 -0.60
N LYS A 194 -19.88 -18.89 0.35
CA LYS A 194 -20.58 -20.16 0.61
C LYS A 194 -21.84 -19.91 1.44
N TRP A 195 -22.85 -19.22 0.90
CA TRP A 195 -24.18 -19.16 1.54
C TRP A 195 -25.31 -19.53 0.57
N SER A 196 -26.28 -20.24 1.15
CA SER A 196 -27.45 -20.96 0.60
C SER A 196 -27.84 -20.77 -0.87
N LYS A 197 -28.00 -21.92 -1.55
CA LYS A 197 -28.81 -22.16 -2.76
C LYS A 197 -29.74 -20.99 -3.14
N GLY A 198 -29.40 -20.30 -4.23
CA GLY A 198 -30.43 -19.75 -5.13
C GLY A 198 -30.46 -18.25 -5.38
N VAL A 199 -29.59 -17.42 -4.79
CA VAL A 199 -29.53 -16.00 -5.18
C VAL A 199 -28.09 -15.51 -5.28
N SER A 200 -27.58 -15.41 -6.51
CA SER A 200 -26.40 -14.60 -6.80
C SER A 200 -26.83 -13.14 -6.79
N LEU A 201 -26.81 -12.51 -5.62
CA LEU A 201 -26.80 -11.05 -5.57
C LEU A 201 -25.39 -10.62 -6.00
N ALA A 202 -25.30 -9.74 -7.00
CA ALA A 202 -24.08 -9.04 -7.34
C ALA A 202 -23.68 -8.16 -6.16
N GLN A 203 -23.06 -8.75 -5.14
CA GLN A 203 -22.57 -8.02 -3.99
C GLN A 203 -21.40 -7.14 -4.44
N PRO A 204 -21.28 -5.92 -3.89
CA PRO A 204 -20.17 -5.04 -4.22
C PRO A 204 -18.85 -5.75 -3.87
N ILE A 205 -17.92 -5.70 -4.82
CA ILE A 205 -16.58 -6.31 -4.75
C ILE A 205 -15.72 -5.60 -3.68
N MET A 206 -16.16 -4.44 -3.20
CA MET A 206 -15.48 -3.59 -2.23
C MET A 206 -16.49 -2.90 -1.32
N GLU A 207 -16.26 -2.96 -0.01
CA GLU A 207 -17.15 -2.42 1.02
C GLU A 207 -16.42 -1.36 1.83
N GLU A 208 -17.01 -0.17 1.98
CA GLU A 208 -16.50 0.86 2.89
C GLU A 208 -16.93 0.54 4.33
N VAL A 209 -15.99 0.53 5.26
CA VAL A 209 -16.23 0.17 6.66
C VAL A 209 -15.79 1.32 7.55
N SER A 210 -16.71 1.79 8.39
CA SER A 210 -16.39 2.80 9.40
C SER A 210 -15.62 2.16 10.55
N LEU A 211 -14.41 2.66 10.80
CA LEU A 211 -13.61 2.29 11.96
C LEU A 211 -14.22 2.85 13.25
N THR A 212 -13.98 2.17 14.37
CA THR A 212 -14.25 2.70 15.70
C THR A 212 -13.34 3.89 16.01
N VAL A 213 -13.61 4.61 17.10
CA VAL A 213 -12.77 5.72 17.58
C VAL A 213 -11.32 5.30 17.83
N ASP A 214 -11.11 4.05 18.21
CA ASP A 214 -9.77 3.45 18.44
C ASP A 214 -9.16 2.85 17.17
N GLY A 215 -9.78 3.11 16.00
CA GLY A 215 -9.26 2.67 14.71
C GLY A 215 -9.42 1.17 14.46
N GLN A 216 -10.41 0.52 15.07
CA GLN A 216 -10.67 -0.92 14.92
C GLN A 216 -11.91 -1.19 14.07
N LEU A 217 -12.09 -2.43 13.62
CA LEU A 217 -13.37 -2.87 13.08
C LEU A 217 -14.46 -2.78 14.16
N PRO A 218 -15.72 -2.47 13.80
CA PRO A 218 -16.85 -2.58 14.73
C PRO A 218 -16.92 -3.99 15.35
N PRO A 219 -17.25 -4.14 16.64
CA PRO A 219 -17.28 -5.46 17.31
C PRO A 219 -18.25 -6.47 16.68
N ASP A 220 -19.29 -5.98 15.99
CA ASP A 220 -20.29 -6.76 15.28
C ASP A 220 -19.96 -6.97 13.79
N TYR A 221 -18.86 -6.41 13.31
CA TYR A 221 -18.41 -6.60 11.94
C TYR A 221 -17.86 -8.01 11.73
N VAL A 222 -18.40 -8.73 10.75
CA VAL A 222 -17.96 -10.08 10.39
C VAL A 222 -17.36 -10.07 8.99
N LEU A 223 -16.07 -10.43 8.90
CA LEU A 223 -15.41 -10.63 7.62
C LEU A 223 -16.07 -11.77 6.85
N LYS A 224 -16.54 -11.47 5.64
CA LYS A 224 -17.10 -12.47 4.72
C LYS A 224 -16.03 -13.46 4.29
N ASP A 225 -14.90 -12.92 3.86
CA ASP A 225 -13.68 -13.67 3.55
C ASP A 225 -12.66 -13.46 4.68
N PRO A 226 -12.26 -14.50 5.44
CA PRO A 226 -11.24 -14.38 6.49
C PRO A 226 -9.90 -13.83 5.97
N GLU A 227 -9.60 -14.05 4.70
CA GLU A 227 -8.38 -13.58 4.03
C GLU A 227 -8.60 -12.27 3.28
N SER A 228 -9.65 -11.50 3.62
CA SER A 228 -9.96 -10.24 2.93
C SER A 228 -8.75 -9.31 2.86
N HIS A 229 -8.62 -8.63 1.72
CA HIS A 229 -7.67 -7.54 1.56
C HIS A 229 -8.27 -6.26 2.15
N PHE A 230 -7.44 -5.54 2.90
CA PHE A 230 -7.79 -4.24 3.47
C PHE A 230 -7.18 -3.13 2.61
N ILE A 231 -7.94 -2.07 2.39
CA ILE A 231 -7.48 -0.88 1.67
C ILE A 231 -7.69 0.34 2.57
N TYR A 232 -6.58 0.95 2.98
CA TYR A 232 -6.59 2.16 3.78
C TYR A 232 -6.37 3.37 2.90
N ILE A 233 -7.29 4.33 2.93
CA ILE A 233 -7.14 5.63 2.29
C ILE A 233 -6.79 6.65 3.36
N CYS A 234 -5.56 7.11 3.29
CA CYS A 234 -4.94 7.94 4.29
C CYS A 234 -4.66 9.33 3.70
N LYS A 235 -5.37 10.35 4.18
CA LYS A 235 -5.23 11.71 3.64
C LYS A 235 -4.23 12.54 4.44
N LYS A 236 -3.24 13.11 3.77
CA LYS A 236 -2.31 14.07 4.36
C LYS A 236 -3.03 15.37 4.76
N PRO A 237 -2.83 15.90 5.98
CA PRO A 237 -3.38 17.20 6.36
C PRO A 237 -3.01 18.29 5.37
N ASP A 238 -3.92 19.24 5.16
CA ASP A 238 -3.62 20.48 4.45
C ASP A 238 -2.64 21.33 5.28
N ALA A 239 -1.77 22.10 4.63
CA ALA A 239 -0.74 22.89 5.32
C ALA A 239 -1.31 23.88 6.36
N ALA A 240 -2.52 24.42 6.11
CA ALA A 240 -3.22 25.31 7.05
C ALA A 240 -3.59 24.63 8.38
N ASN A 241 -3.72 23.30 8.37
CA ASN A 241 -4.13 22.48 9.50
C ASN A 241 -2.97 22.02 10.39
N GLU A 242 -1.71 22.22 9.96
CA GLU A 242 -0.51 22.01 10.79
C GLU A 242 -0.12 23.28 11.56
N ALA A 243 -0.28 24.46 10.95
CA ALA A 243 -0.01 25.75 11.61
C ALA A 243 -0.88 25.95 12.87
N ASN A 244 -2.15 25.54 12.84
CA ASN A 244 -3.04 25.64 14.00
C ASN A 244 -2.71 24.67 15.15
N SER A 245 -2.03 23.53 14.90
CA SER A 245 -1.62 22.61 15.97
C SER A 245 -0.35 23.05 16.69
N VAL A 246 0.55 23.80 16.02
CA VAL A 246 1.76 24.33 16.65
C VAL A 246 1.40 25.52 17.57
N VAL A 247 0.50 26.40 17.13
CA VAL A 247 0.06 27.56 17.93
C VAL A 247 -0.75 27.13 19.17
N ALA A 248 -1.48 26.01 19.11
CA ALA A 248 -2.21 25.48 20.26
C ALA A 248 -1.30 24.94 21.38
N ASN A 249 -0.11 24.43 21.05
CA ASN A 249 0.84 23.89 22.02
C ASN A 249 1.75 24.95 22.67
N GLU A 250 1.90 26.13 22.06
CA GLU A 250 2.67 27.24 22.65
C GLU A 250 1.87 28.05 23.68
N GLY A 251 0.55 27.88 23.75
CA GLY A 251 -0.35 28.64 24.64
C GLY A 251 -0.46 28.12 26.09
N GLU A 252 0.02 26.91 26.42
CA GLU A 252 -0.16 26.30 27.75
C GLU A 252 1.02 26.49 28.71
N THR A 253 2.12 27.11 28.27
CA THR A 253 3.26 27.38 29.15
C THR A 253 3.35 28.88 29.42
N ILE A 254 2.60 29.39 30.40
CA ILE A 254 2.89 30.52 31.30
C ILE A 254 1.60 30.85 32.06
N THR A 255 1.44 30.30 33.27
CA THR A 255 0.95 31.02 34.47
C THR A 255 0.92 30.08 35.68
N SER A 256 2.01 30.08 36.45
CA SER A 256 1.92 29.87 37.90
C SER A 256 3.03 30.69 38.57
N LYS A 257 2.59 31.74 39.26
CA LYS A 257 3.33 32.41 40.33
C LYS A 257 2.78 31.88 41.64
#